data_AF-A0A970U773-F1
#
_entry.id   AF-A0A970U773-F1
#
_cell.length_a   1.000
_cell.length_b   1.000
_cell.length_c   1.000
_cell.angle_alpha   90.00
_cell.angle_beta   90.00
_cell.angle_gamma   90.00
#
_symmetry.space_group_name_H-M   'P 1'
#
loop_
_entity.id
_entity.type
_entity.pdbx_description
1 polymer ?
#
loop_
_entity_poly.entity_id
_entity_poly.type
_entity_poly.pdbx_seq_one_letter_code
_entity_poly.pdbx_strand_id
1 'polypeptide(L)'
;MNGNIFTTLAYLGIPSAVTALCFGLLKARIDRREKQQDAREKAREKNEVLLVRSVGASIALGEAAALALQSGKCNGETEKALAFAREVRQEQKDFLTEQGIKNLY
;
A
#
# COMPACT_ATOMS: atom_id res chain seq x y z
N MET A 1 21.25 -7.65 -59.36
CA MET A 1 20.66 -6.57 -58.53
C MET A 1 19.95 -7.05 -57.26
N ASN A 2 19.82 -8.36 -57.01
CA ASN A 2 19.04 -8.86 -55.84
C ASN A 2 19.83 -8.90 -54.51
N GLY A 3 21.17 -8.87 -54.54
CA GLY A 3 22.01 -8.87 -53.33
C GLY A 3 22.04 -7.55 -52.55
N ASN A 4 21.75 -6.41 -53.21
CA ASN A 4 21.76 -5.07 -52.58
C ASN A 4 20.46 -4.73 -51.83
N ILE A 5 19.33 -5.32 -52.23
CA ILE A 5 18.03 -5.07 -51.59
C ILE A 5 17.97 -5.77 -50.23
N PHE A 6 18.46 -7.00 -50.12
CA PHE A 6 18.54 -7.72 -48.84
C PHE A 6 19.48 -7.06 -47.84
N THR A 7 20.62 -6.55 -48.29
CA THR A 7 21.59 -5.86 -47.43
C THR A 7 21.08 -4.50 -46.95
N THR A 8 20.37 -3.75 -47.79
CA THR A 8 19.72 -2.48 -47.38
C THR A 8 18.56 -2.72 -46.42
N LEU A 9 17.73 -3.75 -46.63
CA LEU A 9 16.67 -4.13 -45.68
C LEU A 9 17.25 -4.53 -44.31
N ALA A 10 18.33 -5.32 -44.31
CA ALA A 10 19.01 -5.71 -43.08
C ALA A 10 19.58 -4.49 -42.34
N TYR A 11 20.17 -3.54 -43.07
CA TYR A 11 20.71 -2.30 -42.50
C TYR A 11 19.64 -1.40 -41.86
N LEU A 12 18.43 -1.37 -42.41
CA LEU A 12 17.30 -0.63 -41.85
C LEU A 12 16.61 -1.39 -40.70
N GLY A 13 16.55 -2.72 -40.77
CA GLY A 13 15.87 -3.55 -39.76
C GLY A 13 16.64 -3.73 -38.46
N ILE A 14 17.98 -3.81 -38.52
CA ILE A 14 18.82 -4.03 -37.32
C ILE A 14 18.69 -2.86 -36.32
N PRO A 15 18.82 -1.57 -36.73
CA PRO A 15 18.63 -0.45 -35.81
C PRO A 15 17.23 -0.43 -35.18
N SER A 16 16.17 -0.67 -35.96
CA SER A 16 14.79 -0.70 -35.45
C SER A 16 14.57 -1.81 -34.43
N ALA A 17 15.13 -3.00 -34.65
CA ALA A 17 15.05 -4.11 -33.70
C ALA A 17 15.82 -3.80 -32.40
N VAL A 18 17.01 -3.19 -32.50
CA VAL A 18 17.79 -2.76 -31.33
C VAL A 18 17.04 -1.69 -30.54
N THR A 19 16.44 -0.70 -31.22
CA THR A 19 15.64 0.34 -30.57
C THR A 19 14.41 -0.25 -29.87
N ALA A 20 13.68 -1.16 -30.51
CA ALA A 20 12.53 -1.84 -29.90
C ALA A 20 12.94 -2.67 -28.67
N LEU A 21 14.07 -3.37 -28.74
CA LEU A 21 14.62 -4.12 -27.62
C LEU A 21 14.99 -3.20 -26.44
N CYS A 22 15.68 -2.08 -26.72
CA CYS A 22 16.04 -1.09 -25.71
C CYS A 22 14.80 -0.50 -25.01
N PHE A 23 13.78 -0.10 -25.77
CA PHE A 23 12.54 0.41 -25.20
C PHE A 23 11.76 -0.65 -24.43
N GLY A 24 11.76 -1.91 -24.88
CA GLY A 24 11.16 -3.02 -24.15
C GLY A 24 11.79 -3.24 -22.77
N LEU A 25 13.13 -3.22 -22.69
CA LEU A 25 13.86 -3.34 -21.41
C LEU A 25 13.62 -2.13 -20.49
N LEU A 26 13.54 -0.92 -21.05
CA LEU A 26 13.21 0.29 -20.30
C LEU A 26 11.79 0.23 -19.75
N LYS A 27 10.80 -0.10 -20.58
CA LYS A 27 9.40 -0.26 -20.15
C LYS A 27 9.28 -1.33 -19.06
N ALA A 28 9.95 -2.47 -19.21
CA ALA A 28 9.95 -3.51 -18.19
C ALA A 28 10.53 -3.03 -16.85
N ARG A 29 11.52 -2.12 -16.85
CA ARG A 29 12.02 -1.49 -15.62
C ARG A 29 11.04 -0.48 -15.03
N ILE A 30 10.40 0.33 -15.86
CA ILE A 30 9.40 1.32 -15.44
C ILE A 30 8.20 0.60 -14.83
N ASP A 31 7.63 -0.38 -15.53
CA ASP A 31 6.48 -1.16 -15.07
C ASP A 31 6.78 -1.86 -13.72
N ARG A 32 8.02 -2.32 -13.48
CA ARG A 32 8.43 -2.89 -12.18
C ARG A 32 8.45 -1.83 -11.07
N ARG A 33 8.92 -0.62 -11.36
CA ARG A 33 8.96 0.49 -10.40
C ARG A 33 7.55 0.99 -10.08
N GLU A 34 6.71 1.14 -11.10
CA GLU A 34 5.30 1.53 -10.93
C GLU A 34 4.58 0.52 -10.03
N LYS A 35 4.71 -0.79 -10.29
CA LYS A 35 4.10 -1.82 -9.42
C LYS A 35 4.57 -1.75 -7.97
N GLN A 36 5.85 -1.44 -7.74
CA GLN A 36 6.37 -1.26 -6.38
C GLN A 36 5.84 0.01 -5.72
N GLN A 37 5.70 1.10 -6.48
CA GLN A 37 5.10 2.35 -5.98
C GLN A 37 3.63 2.15 -5.63
N ASP A 38 2.87 1.51 -6.52
CA ASP A 38 1.44 1.22 -6.37
C ASP A 38 1.18 0.36 -5.12
N ALA A 39 2.03 -0.65 -4.88
CA ALA A 39 1.96 -1.47 -3.67
C ALA A 39 2.27 -0.67 -2.39
N ARG A 40 3.24 0.26 -2.45
CA ARG A 40 3.58 1.14 -1.33
C ARG A 40 2.47 2.15 -1.06
N GLU A 41 1.84 2.68 -2.10
CA GLU A 41 0.74 3.63 -1.98
C GLU A 41 -0.49 2.98 -1.35
N LYS A 42 -0.89 1.79 -1.81
CA LYS A 42 -1.94 0.99 -1.17
C LYS A 42 -1.66 0.69 0.30
N ALA A 43 -0.40 0.40 0.64
CA ALA A 43 0.00 0.21 2.03
C ALA A 43 -0.11 1.50 2.85
N ARG A 44 0.22 2.66 2.27
CA ARG A 44 0.06 3.97 2.91
C ARG A 44 -1.41 4.30 3.14
N GLU A 45 -2.27 4.16 2.13
CA GLU A 45 -3.71 4.38 2.26
C GLU A 45 -4.32 3.54 3.38
N LYS A 46 -3.99 2.23 3.43
CA LYS A 46 -4.48 1.35 4.51
C LYS A 46 -3.95 1.78 5.88
N ASN A 47 -2.71 2.26 5.97
CA ASN A 47 -2.15 2.79 7.22
C ASN A 47 -2.90 4.05 7.67
N GLU A 48 -3.14 5.01 6.77
CA GLU A 48 -3.87 6.24 7.06
C GLU A 48 -5.29 5.95 7.57
N VAL A 49 -6.00 5.01 6.93
CA VAL A 49 -7.32 4.56 7.41
C VAL A 49 -7.25 3.97 8.82
N LEU A 50 -6.27 3.11 9.10
CA LEU A 50 -6.09 2.52 10.43
C LEU A 50 -5.72 3.57 11.48
N LEU A 51 -4.93 4.58 11.13
CA LEU A 51 -4.62 5.71 12.02
C LEU A 51 -5.88 6.50 12.36
N VAL A 52 -6.71 6.84 11.37
CA VAL A 52 -7.99 7.54 11.61
C VAL A 52 -8.91 6.71 12.50
N ARG A 53 -9.04 5.40 12.24
CA ARG A 53 -9.81 4.49 13.11
C ARG A 53 -9.24 4.46 14.53
N SER A 54 -7.92 4.44 14.69
CA SER A 54 -7.24 4.41 15.99
C SER A 54 -7.48 5.70 16.80
N VAL A 55 -7.45 6.85 16.13
CA VAL A 55 -7.82 8.14 16.71
C VAL A 55 -9.29 8.13 17.13
N GLY A 56 -10.20 7.68 16.26
CA GLY A 56 -11.62 7.55 16.58
C GLY A 56 -11.88 6.64 17.79
N ALA A 57 -11.17 5.50 17.88
CA ALA A 57 -11.25 4.62 19.05
C ALA A 57 -10.74 5.27 20.33
N SER A 58 -9.68 6.07 20.24
CA SER A 58 -9.15 6.82 21.39
C SER A 58 -10.11 7.90 21.86
N ILE A 59 -10.79 8.59 20.94
CA ILE A 59 -11.83 9.57 21.24
C ILE A 59 -13.01 8.88 21.94
N ALA A 60 -13.53 7.78 21.37
CA ALA A 60 -14.64 7.03 21.96
C ALA A 60 -14.31 6.50 23.37
N LEU A 61 -13.07 6.04 23.59
CA LEU A 61 -12.58 5.68 24.92
C LEU A 61 -12.57 6.89 25.88
N GLY A 62 -12.09 8.05 25.42
CA GLY A 62 -12.06 9.28 26.20
C GLY A 62 -13.46 9.78 26.57
N GLU A 63 -14.41 9.74 25.63
CA GLU A 63 -15.81 10.09 25.86
C GLU A 63 -16.46 9.15 26.86
N ALA A 64 -16.30 7.84 26.68
CA ALA A 64 -16.85 6.84 27.59
C ALA A 64 -16.23 6.97 29.00
N ALA A 65 -14.94 7.26 29.10
CA ALA A 65 -14.28 7.53 30.38
C ALA A 65 -14.81 8.81 31.04
N ALA A 66 -14.98 9.90 30.29
CA ALA A 66 -15.55 11.15 30.81
C ALA A 66 -16.99 10.95 31.30
N LEU A 67 -17.81 10.20 30.56
CA LEU A 67 -19.17 9.84 30.96
C LEU A 67 -19.19 8.98 32.22
N ALA A 68 -18.28 8.00 32.33
CA ALA A 68 -18.17 7.17 33.52
C ALA A 68 -17.75 7.97 34.76
N LEU A 69 -16.82 8.93 34.58
CA LEU A 69 -16.41 9.85 35.65
C LEU A 69 -17.55 10.79 36.07
N GLN A 70 -18.28 11.36 35.12
CA GLN A 70 -19.40 12.27 35.40
C GLN A 70 -20.56 11.54 36.09
N SER A 71 -20.89 10.32 35.64
CA SER A 71 -21.99 9.52 36.19
C SER A 71 -21.62 8.73 37.44
N GLY A 72 -20.32 8.61 37.76
CA GLY A 72 -19.78 7.79 38.85
C GLY A 72 -19.99 6.29 38.64
N LYS A 73 -20.35 5.84 37.43
CA LYS A 73 -20.64 4.44 37.11
C LYS A 73 -19.96 4.04 35.81
N CYS A 74 -19.25 2.92 35.83
CA CYS A 74 -18.86 2.25 34.59
C CYS A 74 -20.09 1.53 34.04
N ASN A 75 -20.67 2.07 32.97
CA ASN A 75 -21.80 1.49 32.24
C ASN A 75 -21.34 0.77 30.97
N GLY A 76 -22.27 0.15 30.23
CA GLY A 76 -21.97 -0.58 29.00
C GLY A 76 -21.35 0.27 27.87
N GLU A 77 -21.39 1.61 27.95
CA GLU A 77 -20.71 2.47 26.98
C GLU A 77 -19.19 2.37 27.10
N THR A 78 -18.65 2.21 28.31
CA THR A 78 -17.20 1.96 28.52
C THR A 78 -16.76 0.62 27.95
N GLU A 79 -17.61 -0.41 28.06
CA GLU A 79 -17.31 -1.73 27.52
C GLU A 79 -17.34 -1.75 25.98
N LYS A 80 -18.33 -1.07 25.37
CA LYS A 80 -18.40 -0.88 23.91
C LYS A 80 -17.18 -0.13 23.38
N ALA A 81 -16.81 0.99 24.01
CA ALA A 81 -15.64 1.75 23.61
C ALA A 81 -14.34 0.93 23.75
N LEU A 82 -14.24 0.12 24.80
CA LEU A 82 -13.11 -0.79 25.01
C LEU A 82 -13.06 -1.91 23.96
N ALA A 83 -14.20 -2.49 23.59
CA ALA A 83 -14.29 -3.50 22.55
C ALA A 83 -13.85 -2.92 21.19
N PHE A 84 -14.38 -1.75 20.82
CA PHE A 84 -13.99 -1.06 19.59
C PHE A 84 -12.49 -0.75 19.55
N ALA A 85 -11.92 -0.24 20.64
CA ALA A 85 -10.49 0.04 20.71
C ALA A 85 -9.62 -1.22 20.65
N ARG A 86 -10.09 -2.35 21.18
CA ARG A 86 -9.40 -3.65 21.05
C ARG A 86 -9.40 -4.15 19.61
N GLU A 87 -10.54 -4.06 18.93
CA GLU A 87 -10.67 -4.43 17.52
C GLU A 87 -9.70 -3.63 16.65
N VAL A 88 -9.75 -2.30 16.74
CA VAL A 88 -8.88 -1.42 15.96
C VAL A 88 -7.40 -1.65 16.26
N ARG A 89 -7.03 -1.86 17.53
CA ARG A 89 -5.65 -2.20 17.92
C ARG A 89 -5.19 -3.51 17.29
N GLN A 90 -6.07 -4.52 17.25
CA GLN A 90 -5.74 -5.83 16.68
C GLN A 90 -5.51 -5.70 15.17
N GLU A 91 -6.40 -5.03 14.45
CA GLU A 91 -6.22 -4.77 13.02
C GLU A 91 -4.93 -3.98 12.72
N GLN A 92 -4.62 -2.97 13.53
CA GLN A 92 -3.39 -2.18 13.37
C GLN A 92 -2.15 -3.05 13.59
N LYS A 93 -2.16 -3.91 14.62
CA LYS A 93 -1.06 -4.83 14.92
C LYS A 93 -0.84 -5.82 13.77
N ASP A 94 -1.92 -6.41 13.26
CA ASP A 94 -1.85 -7.40 12.17
C ASP A 94 -1.30 -6.75 10.90
N PHE A 95 -1.78 -5.55 10.57
CA PHE A 95 -1.27 -4.78 9.43
C PHE A 95 0.23 -4.45 9.57
N LEU A 96 0.67 -3.95 10.74
CA LEU A 96 2.09 -3.64 10.97
C LEU A 96 2.96 -4.90 10.92
N THR A 97 2.44 -6.04 11.39
CA THR A 97 3.13 -7.34 11.31
C THR A 97 3.30 -7.76 9.85
N GLU A 98 2.23 -7.68 9.04
CA GLU A 98 2.31 -7.97 7.60
C GLU A 98 3.32 -7.07 6.88
N GLN A 99 3.31 -5.76 7.17
CA GLN A 99 4.27 -4.82 6.57
C GLN A 99 5.69 -5.09 7.05
N GLY A 100 5.87 -5.48 8.31
CA GLY A 100 7.17 -5.90 8.85
C GLY A 100 7.74 -7.09 8.08
N ILE A 101 6.93 -8.14 7.87
CA ILE A 101 7.34 -9.33 7.10
C ILE A 101 7.65 -8.96 5.63
N LYS A 102 6.81 -8.13 4.99
CA LYS A 102 7.03 -7.67 3.60
C LYS A 102 8.28 -6.81 3.41
N ASN A 103 8.81 -6.20 4.48
CA ASN A 103 10.05 -5.43 4.40
C ASN A 103 11.30 -6.28 4.66
N LEU A 104 11.13 -7.48 5.23
CA LEU A 104 12.22 -8.43 5.44
C LEU A 104 12.54 -9.29 4.22
N TYR A 105 11.56 -9.46 3.30
CA TYR A 105 11.64 -10.30 2.10
C TYR A 105 11.33 -9.48 0.84
#